data_AF-A0A1H4CXC8-F1
#
_entry.id   AF-A0A1H4CXC8-F1
#
_cell.length_a   1.000
_cell.length_b   1.000
_cell.length_c   1.000
_cell.angle_alpha   90.00
_cell.angle_beta   90.00
_cell.angle_gamma   90.00
#
_symmetry.space_group_name_H-M   'P 1'
#
loop_
_entity.id
_entity.type
_entity.pdbx_description
1 polymer ?
#
loop_
_entity_poly.entity_id
_entity_poly.type
_entity_poly.pdbx_seq_one_letter_code
_entity_poly.pdbx_strand_id
1 'polypeptide(L)'
;MLHQENLAIVASASKAGGLLLIILGGLITYHVGKRRFKRRNQFGLEVYESFESASISGCYNKIMRLAGIGCIFLGIILFLTGKFTQHIKVQQPVTKQHQRGQSHSSP
;
A
#
# COMPACT_ATOMS: atom_id res chain seq x y z
N MET A 1 0.34 -18.90 -23.27
CA MET A 1 1.16 -18.93 -22.04
C MET A 1 1.63 -17.53 -21.60
N LEU A 2 2.15 -16.69 -22.51
CA LEU A 2 2.65 -15.33 -22.19
C LEU A 2 1.70 -14.41 -21.38
N HIS A 3 0.38 -14.50 -21.57
CA HIS A 3 -0.57 -13.67 -20.81
C HIS A 3 -0.70 -14.04 -19.31
N GLN A 4 -0.45 -15.29 -18.93
CA GLN A 4 -0.52 -15.72 -17.53
C GLN A 4 0.67 -15.21 -16.71
N GLU A 5 1.86 -15.14 -17.32
CA GLU A 5 3.08 -14.67 -16.65
C GLU A 5 3.02 -13.17 -16.35
N ASN A 6 2.54 -12.37 -17.31
CA ASN A 6 2.35 -10.93 -17.11
C ASN A 6 1.37 -10.62 -15.98
N LEU A 7 0.28 -11.39 -15.87
CA LEU A 7 -0.71 -11.23 -14.79
C LEU A 7 -0.12 -11.57 -13.41
N ALA A 8 0.78 -12.55 -13.32
CA ALA A 8 1.45 -12.90 -12.06
C ALA A 8 2.46 -11.82 -11.64
N ILE A 9 3.18 -11.24 -12.59
CA ILE A 9 4.12 -10.13 -12.35
C ILE A 9 3.37 -8.89 -11.88
N VAL A 10 2.25 -8.53 -12.51
CA VAL A 10 1.44 -7.37 -12.11
C VAL A 10 0.79 -7.58 -10.73
N ALA A 11 0.34 -8.80 -10.41
CA ALA A 11 -0.24 -9.11 -9.10
C ALA A 11 0.79 -9.10 -7.95
N SER A 12 2.01 -9.54 -8.21
CA SER A 12 3.11 -9.47 -7.22
C SER A 12 3.64 -8.04 -7.07
N ALA A 13 3.80 -7.30 -8.18
CA ALA A 13 4.21 -5.91 -8.18
C ALA A 13 3.20 -4.99 -7.47
N SER A 14 1.90 -5.21 -7.65
CA SER A 14 0.85 -4.43 -6.96
C SER A 14 0.81 -4.69 -5.46
N LYS A 15 1.01 -5.94 -5.02
CA LYS A 15 1.12 -6.28 -3.59
C LYS A 15 2.36 -5.64 -2.95
N ALA A 16 3.52 -5.82 -3.58
CA ALA A 16 4.79 -5.27 -3.08
C ALA A 16 4.78 -3.73 -3.11
N GLY A 17 4.31 -3.14 -4.20
CA GLY A 17 4.18 -1.70 -4.37
C GLY A 17 3.21 -1.07 -3.37
N GLY A 18 2.04 -1.69 -3.16
CA GLY A 18 1.07 -1.23 -2.16
C GLY A 18 1.65 -1.25 -0.74
N LEU A 19 2.34 -2.33 -0.37
CA LEU A 19 2.98 -2.44 0.95
C LEU A 19 4.09 -1.40 1.14
N LEU A 20 4.93 -1.19 0.12
CA LEU A 20 5.99 -0.17 0.14
C LEU A 20 5.40 1.24 0.28
N LEU A 21 4.33 1.56 -0.44
CA LEU A 21 3.65 2.85 -0.33
C LEU A 21 3.06 3.10 1.06
N ILE A 22 2.46 2.07 1.69
CA ILE A 22 1.93 2.18 3.05
C ILE A 22 3.06 2.44 4.05
N ILE A 23 4.16 1.68 3.96
CA ILE A 23 5.32 1.86 4.84
C ILE A 23 5.93 3.24 4.64
N LEU A 24 6.13 3.67 3.39
CA LEU A 24 6.73 4.96 3.07
C LEU A 24 5.83 6.13 3.52
N GLY A 25 4.53 6.06 3.24
CA GLY A 25 3.55 7.05 3.69
C GLY A 25 3.44 7.13 5.21
N GLY A 26 3.51 5.97 5.88
CA GLY A 26 3.60 5.86 7.34
C GLY A 26 4.87 6.53 7.88
N LEU A 27 6.03 6.26 7.27
CA LEU A 27 7.31 6.85 7.66
C LEU A 27 7.30 8.38 7.52
N ILE A 28 6.79 8.90 6.41
CA ILE A 28 6.66 10.35 6.18
C ILE A 28 5.76 10.96 7.25
N THR A 29 4.59 10.36 7.50
CA THR A 29 3.63 10.83 8.50
C THR A 29 4.22 10.82 9.90
N TYR A 30 4.93 9.76 10.27
CA TYR A 30 5.62 9.63 11.55
C TYR A 30 6.73 10.67 11.70
N HIS A 31 7.54 10.88 10.65
CA HIS A 31 8.64 11.84 10.69
C HIS A 31 8.14 13.29 10.81
N VAL A 32 7.05 13.64 10.11
CA VAL A 32 6.38 14.93 10.23
C VAL A 32 5.80 15.12 11.64
N GLY A 33 5.16 14.08 12.20
CA GLY A 33 4.67 14.08 13.58
C GLY A 33 5.79 14.29 14.60
N LYS A 34 6.91 13.57 14.46
CA LYS A 34 8.08 13.67 15.34
C LYS A 34 8.72 15.06 15.32
N ARG A 35 8.79 15.72 14.15
CA ARG A 35 9.26 17.12 14.06
C ARG A 35 8.35 18.09 14.82
N ARG A 36 7.04 17.80 14.90
CA ARG A 36 6.09 18.62 15.66
C ARG A 36 6.37 18.56 17.17
N PHE A 37 6.71 17.38 17.69
CA PHE A 37 7.08 17.23 19.10
C PHE A 37 8.42 17.89 19.43
N LYS A 38 9.39 17.83 18.51
CA LYS A 38 10.71 18.45 18.72
C LYS A 38 10.68 19.99 18.75
N ARG A 39 9.61 20.62 18.25
CA ARG A 39 9.43 22.09 18.26
C ARG A 39 8.65 22.64 19.46
N ARG A 40 8.13 21.75 20.31
CA ARG A 40 7.45 22.16 21.54
C ARG A 40 8.46 22.15 22.68
N ASN A 41 8.56 23.25 23.41
CA ASN A 41 9.37 23.30 24.64
C ASN A 41 8.75 22.39 25.72
N GLN A 42 9.41 22.20 26.87
CA GLN A 42 8.90 21.40 28.00
C GLN A 42 7.48 21.81 28.47
N PHE A 43 7.07 23.06 28.20
CA PHE A 43 5.73 23.59 28.47
C PHE A 43 4.71 23.37 27.34
N GLY A 44 5.06 22.67 26.26
CA GLY A 44 4.18 22.40 25.12
C GLY A 44 3.98 23.57 24.15
N LEU A 45 4.59 24.73 24.42
CA LEU A 45 4.53 25.93 23.60
C LEU A 45 5.42 25.80 22.35
N GLU A 46 4.89 26.16 21.19
CA GLU A 46 5.66 26.28 19.95
C GLU A 46 6.47 27.58 20.00
N VAL A 47 7.79 27.45 20.14
CA VAL A 47 8.70 28.59 20.13
C VAL A 47 9.03 28.92 18.68
N TYR A 48 8.58 30.08 18.22
CA TYR A 48 8.92 30.62 16.90
C TYR A 48 9.82 31.84 17.10
N GLU A 49 11.03 31.82 16.53
CA GLU A 49 11.94 32.98 16.59
C GLU A 49 11.42 34.20 15.82
N SER A 50 10.47 33.99 14.90
CA SER A 50 9.93 35.03 14.03
C SER A 50 8.51 34.70 13.57
N PHE A 51 7.69 35.74 13.38
CA PHE A 51 6.28 35.63 12.95
C PHE A 51 6.16 34.94 11.58
N GLU A 52 7.11 35.21 10.69
CA GLU A 52 7.21 34.61 9.35
C GLU A 52 7.47 33.10 9.42
N SER A 53 8.40 32.68 10.30
CA SER A 53 8.67 31.27 10.56
C SER A 53 7.45 30.54 11.14
N ALA A 54 6.61 31.19 11.92
CA ALA A 54 5.38 30.60 12.46
C ALA A 54 4.37 30.26 11.35
N SER A 55 4.17 31.19 10.41
CA SER A 55 3.20 31.03 9.33
C SER A 55 3.59 29.93 8.33
N ILE A 56 4.85 29.94 7.87
CA ILE A 56 5.37 28.95 6.92
C ILE A 56 5.34 27.55 7.54
N SER A 57 5.71 27.45 8.81
CA SER A 57 5.72 26.19 9.56
C SER A 57 4.35 25.55 9.72
N GLY A 58 3.33 26.35 10.02
CA GLY A 58 1.96 25.88 10.15
C GLY A 58 1.41 25.34 8.83
N CYS A 59 1.65 26.06 7.73
CA CYS A 59 1.22 25.66 6.40
C CYS A 59 1.94 24.38 5.94
N TYR A 60 3.27 24.34 6.04
CA TYR A 60 4.07 23.19 5.63
C TYR A 60 3.69 21.90 6.38
N ASN A 61 3.46 21.99 7.69
CA ASN A 61 3.01 20.84 8.48
C ASN A 61 1.63 20.33 8.04
N LYS A 62 0.70 21.21 7.71
CA LYS A 62 -0.62 20.79 7.19
C LYS A 62 -0.47 20.07 5.85
N ILE A 63 0.29 20.63 4.91
CA ILE A 63 0.50 20.03 3.58
C ILE A 63 1.19 18.67 3.71
N MET A 64 2.27 18.59 4.48
CA MET A 64 3.01 17.33 4.66
C MET A 64 2.18 16.25 5.35
N ARG A 65 1.33 16.63 6.32
CA ARG A 65 0.40 15.70 6.95
C ARG A 65 -0.66 15.21 5.97
N LEU A 66 -1.21 16.11 5.15
CA LEU A 66 -2.18 15.76 4.12
C LEU A 66 -1.57 14.84 3.06
N ALA A 67 -0.34 15.11 2.63
CA ALA A 67 0.41 14.30 1.69
C ALA A 67 0.72 12.91 2.26
N GLY A 68 1.13 12.82 3.53
CA GLY A 68 1.37 11.54 4.21
C GLY A 68 0.10 10.69 4.33
N ILE A 69 -1.01 11.29 4.76
CA ILE A 69 -2.32 10.62 4.83
C ILE A 69 -2.76 10.18 3.43
N GLY A 70 -2.63 11.04 2.42
CA GLY A 70 -2.99 10.73 1.03
C GLY A 70 -2.19 9.55 0.48
N CYS A 71 -0.89 9.49 0.74
CA CYS A 71 -0.04 8.37 0.37
C CYS A 71 -0.47 7.05 1.03
N ILE A 72 -0.79 7.08 2.33
CA ILE A 72 -1.30 5.89 3.05
C ILE A 72 -2.62 5.42 2.43
N PHE A 73 -3.54 6.35 2.15
CA PHE A 73 -4.84 6.05 1.57
C PHE A 73 -4.70 5.41 0.17
N LEU A 74 -3.85 5.98 -0.68
CA LEU A 74 -3.50 5.41 -2.00
C LEU A 74 -2.87 4.03 -1.88
N GLY A 75 -1.95 3.83 -0.93
CA GLY A 75 -1.31 2.54 -0.68
C GLY A 75 -2.31 1.46 -0.24
N ILE A 76 -3.25 1.81 0.65
CA ILE A 76 -4.33 0.91 1.10
C ILE A 76 -5.24 0.52 -0.07
N ILE A 77 -5.65 1.49 -0.89
CA ILE A 77 -6.47 1.23 -2.08
C ILE A 77 -5.73 0.25 -3.00
N LEU A 78 -4.48 0.52 -3.36
CA LEU A 78 -3.67 -0.33 -4.25
C LEU A 78 -3.54 -1.76 -3.70
N PHE A 79 -3.31 -1.89 -2.39
CA PHE A 79 -3.17 -3.18 -1.73
C PHE A 79 -4.47 -3.99 -1.73
N LEU A 80 -5.62 -3.33 -1.53
CA LEU A 80 -6.93 -3.96 -1.56
C LEU A 80 -7.32 -4.42 -2.97
N THR A 81 -7.04 -3.62 -4.01
CA THR A 81 -7.33 -4.00 -5.41
C THR A 81 -6.56 -5.27 -5.79
N GLY A 82 -5.29 -5.40 -5.37
CA GLY A 82 -4.47 -6.58 -5.63
C GLY A 82 -4.94 -7.85 -4.91
N LYS A 83 -5.63 -7.72 -3.77
CA LYS A 83 -6.24 -8.86 -3.05
C LYS A 83 -7.53 -9.33 -3.69
N PHE A 84 -8.34 -8.42 -4.23
CA PHE A 84 -9.59 -8.76 -4.91
C PHE A 84 -9.37 -9.64 -6.14
N THR A 85 -8.30 -9.40 -6.91
CA THR A 85 -7.94 -10.21 -8.09
C THR A 85 -7.59 -11.65 -7.74
N GLN A 86 -7.11 -11.93 -6.53
CA GLN A 86 -6.69 -13.28 -6.13
C GLN A 86 -7.85 -14.19 -5.75
N HIS A 87 -8.94 -13.64 -5.20
CA HIS A 87 -10.11 -14.45 -4.84
C HIS A 87 -10.85 -15.04 -6.05
N ILE A 88 -10.69 -14.46 -7.25
CA ILE A 88 -11.34 -14.98 -8.47
C ILE A 88 -10.59 -16.20 -9.06
N LYS A 89 -9.28 -16.38 -8.78
CA LYS A 89 -8.51 -17.51 -9.34
C LYS A 89 -8.58 -18.82 -8.54
N VAL A 90 -9.07 -18.80 -7.30
CA VAL A 90 -9.07 -19.98 -6.41
C VAL A 90 -10.23 -20.95 -6.71
N GLN A 91 -11.22 -20.53 -7.50
CA GLN A 91 -12.36 -21.37 -7.92
C GLN A 91 -12.23 -21.89 -9.35
N GLN A 92 -11.07 -22.45 -9.72
CA GLN A 92 -11.06 -23.42 -10.82
C GLN A 92 -11.35 -24.81 -10.22
N PRO A 93 -12.55 -25.38 -10.43
CA PRO A 93 -12.82 -26.74 -10.01
C PRO A 93 -11.87 -27.69 -10.72
N VAL A 94 -11.26 -28.57 -9.94
CA VAL A 94 -10.42 -29.68 -10.40
C VAL A 94 -11.31 -30.67 -11.15
N THR A 95 -11.61 -30.40 -12.42
CA THR A 95 -12.35 -31.33 -13.30
C THR A 95 -11.47 -31.78 -14.44
N LYS A 96 -10.31 -32.39 -14.13
CA LYS A 96 -9.53 -33.17 -15.10
C LYS A 96 -8.81 -34.36 -14.45
N GLN A 97 -9.51 -35.28 -13.78
CA GLN A 97 -8.94 -36.61 -13.42
C GLN A 97 -9.96 -37.77 -13.36
N HIS A 98 -11.04 -37.70 -14.12
CA HIS A 98 -11.92 -38.84 -14.37
C HIS A 98 -12.43 -38.63 -15.81
N GLN A 99 -11.85 -39.19 -16.87
CA GLN A 99 -11.93 -40.59 -17.25
C GLN A 99 -10.79 -40.94 -18.23
N ARG A 100 -9.55 -41.05 -17.73
CA ARG A 100 -8.42 -41.66 -18.46
C ARG A 100 -8.27 -43.14 -18.10
N GLY A 101 -9.41 -43.83 -17.94
CA GLY A 101 -9.49 -45.20 -17.43
C GLY A 101 -10.48 -46.10 -18.17
N GLN A 102 -11.04 -45.67 -19.31
CA GLN A 102 -11.86 -46.53 -20.17
C GLN A 102 -11.30 -46.58 -21.59
N SER A 103 -10.03 -46.94 -21.70
CA SER A 103 -9.45 -47.41 -22.96
C SER A 103 -8.44 -48.50 -22.63
N HIS A 104 -8.91 -49.66 -22.17
CA HIS A 104 -8.23 -50.94 -22.34
C HIS A 104 -9.00 -52.07 -21.64
N SER A 105 -9.90 -52.70 -22.38
CA SER A 105 -10.02 -54.16 -22.38
C SER A 105 -10.59 -54.58 -23.73
N SER A 106 -9.64 -54.89 -24.61
CA SER A 106 -9.68 -55.63 -25.88
C SER A 106 -10.55 -56.90 -25.83
N PRO A 107 -10.52 -57.76 -26.87
CA PRO A 107 -10.47 -57.56 -28.33
C PRO A 107 -11.71 -58.13 -29.03
#